data_AF-A0A8T4IYJ8-F1
#
_entry.id   AF-A0A8T4IYJ8-F1
#
_cell.length_a   1.000
_cell.length_b   1.000
_cell.length_c   1.000
_cell.angle_alpha   90.00
_cell.angle_beta   90.00
_cell.angle_gamma   90.00
#
_symmetry.space_group_name_H-M   'P 1'
#
loop_
_entity.id
_entity.type
_entity.pdbx_description
1 polymer ?
#
loop_
_entity_poly.entity_id
_entity_poly.type
_entity_poly.pdbx_seq_one_letter_code
_entity_poly.pdbx_strand_id
1 'polypeptide(L)'
;MTSTPGSAGPTDATTSPPPPDRPGPAPEPRLTRFTRAERWTHHATGALFGLCVGTALCLYVPGLAQLVGRRWLMVTLHEWSGLLLPVPVLLGLASRALRADLRRLNRFASHDRRWLRAALRQRRRPVPASAPGLAPGPGKFNAGQKIYAAWLAGAVLVMTATGLMMWFTHLTPLLWRTSATFVHDWLALAIGLALLAHIGLAYADPEARRGIRTGTVARPWARREHPLWEREEREERGKPEAWEGPGT
;
A
#
# COMPACT_ATOMS: atom_id res chain seq x y z
N MET A 1 -90.62 19.77 -0.01
CA MET A 1 -89.66 18.67 0.16
C MET A 1 -88.42 19.01 -0.63
N THR A 2 -87.27 18.91 0.03
CA THR A 2 -85.95 19.42 -0.30
C THR A 2 -85.22 18.64 -1.39
N SER A 3 -84.55 19.35 -2.30
CA SER A 3 -83.32 18.88 -2.95
C SER A 3 -82.52 20.06 -3.53
N THR A 4 -81.36 20.29 -2.92
CA THR A 4 -80.33 21.28 -3.28
C THR A 4 -79.47 20.74 -4.42
N PRO A 5 -79.16 21.52 -5.48
CA PRO A 5 -78.13 21.16 -6.45
C PRO A 5 -76.74 21.52 -5.91
N GLY A 6 -75.82 20.55 -5.95
CA GLY A 6 -74.42 20.71 -5.54
C GLY A 6 -73.62 21.59 -6.49
N SER A 7 -72.79 22.45 -5.91
CA SER A 7 -71.74 23.21 -6.57
C SER A 7 -70.48 22.34 -6.65
N ALA A 8 -70.01 22.07 -7.87
CA ALA A 8 -68.66 21.58 -8.13
C ALA A 8 -67.96 22.60 -9.03
N GLY A 9 -67.09 23.43 -8.44
CA GLY A 9 -66.15 24.26 -9.17
C GLY A 9 -64.90 23.43 -9.55
N PRO A 10 -64.28 23.67 -10.72
CA PRO A 10 -63.02 23.04 -11.07
C PRO A 10 -61.88 23.67 -10.26
N THR A 11 -61.15 22.86 -9.49
CA THR A 11 -59.93 23.26 -8.81
C THR A 11 -58.76 23.17 -9.79
N ASP A 12 -58.39 24.28 -10.42
CA ASP A 12 -57.12 24.40 -11.14
C ASP A 12 -55.95 24.41 -10.13
N ALA A 13 -55.45 23.22 -9.82
CA ALA A 13 -54.20 23.05 -9.11
C ALA A 13 -53.04 23.32 -10.08
N THR A 14 -52.52 24.54 -10.04
CA THR A 14 -51.28 24.93 -10.72
C THR A 14 -50.10 24.20 -10.06
N THR A 15 -49.72 23.05 -10.63
CA THR A 15 -48.46 22.38 -10.28
C THR A 15 -47.30 23.21 -10.83
N SER A 16 -46.60 23.90 -9.93
CA SER A 16 -45.34 24.55 -10.28
C SER A 16 -44.33 23.48 -10.72
N PRO A 17 -43.57 23.69 -11.80
CA PRO A 17 -42.54 22.76 -12.23
C PRO A 17 -41.47 22.59 -11.13
N PRO A 18 -40.91 21.38 -10.95
CA PRO A 18 -39.85 21.15 -9.98
C PRO A 18 -38.65 22.07 -10.31
N PRO A 19 -37.97 22.62 -9.29
CA PRO A 19 -36.78 23.43 -9.52
C PRO A 19 -35.75 22.60 -10.31
N PRO A 20 -35.00 23.21 -11.25
CA PRO A 20 -33.99 22.50 -12.03
C PRO A 20 -33.01 21.82 -11.08
N ASP A 21 -32.69 20.55 -11.36
CA ASP A 21 -31.72 19.76 -10.63
C ASP A 21 -30.47 20.61 -10.38
N ARG A 22 -30.25 20.99 -9.11
CA ARG A 22 -28.99 21.63 -8.74
C ARG A 22 -27.89 20.66 -9.17
N PRO A 23 -26.92 21.09 -10.00
CA PRO A 23 -25.80 20.22 -10.31
C PRO A 23 -25.20 19.76 -8.99
N GLY A 24 -25.13 18.44 -8.81
CA GLY A 24 -24.56 17.85 -7.59
C GLY A 24 -23.18 18.46 -7.31
N PRO A 25 -22.74 18.49 -6.04
CA PRO A 25 -21.45 19.08 -5.70
C PRO A 25 -20.37 18.50 -6.61
N ALA A 26 -19.59 19.38 -7.24
CA ALA A 26 -18.53 18.98 -8.16
C ALA A 26 -17.64 17.91 -7.50
N PRO A 27 -17.25 16.85 -8.23
CA PRO A 27 -16.48 15.76 -7.65
C PRO A 27 -15.22 16.31 -6.99
N GLU A 28 -15.02 15.97 -5.72
CA GLU A 28 -13.86 16.48 -4.96
C GLU A 28 -12.55 16.16 -5.69
N PRO A 29 -11.60 17.11 -5.74
CA PRO A 29 -10.31 16.88 -6.37
C PRO A 29 -9.59 15.72 -5.70
N ARG A 30 -9.01 14.84 -6.53
CA ARG A 30 -8.23 13.68 -6.07
C ARG A 30 -6.94 14.15 -5.39
N LEU A 31 -6.48 13.37 -4.41
CA LEU A 31 -5.23 13.64 -3.70
C LEU A 31 -4.07 12.88 -4.35
N THR A 32 -2.93 13.55 -4.47
CA THR A 32 -1.67 12.91 -4.92
C THR A 32 -1.09 12.13 -3.75
N ARG A 33 -1.11 10.81 -3.84
CA ARG A 33 -0.58 9.90 -2.82
C ARG A 33 0.85 9.45 -3.13
N PHE A 34 1.14 9.16 -4.40
CA PHE A 34 2.45 8.67 -4.83
C PHE A 34 2.96 9.40 -6.08
N THR A 35 4.18 9.88 -5.98
CA THR A 35 4.96 10.46 -7.08
C THR A 35 5.40 9.39 -8.06
N ARG A 36 5.89 9.82 -9.24
CA ARG A 36 6.43 8.90 -10.25
C ARG A 36 7.57 8.04 -9.68
N ALA A 37 8.46 8.62 -8.88
CA ALA A 37 9.59 7.91 -8.28
C ALA A 37 9.14 6.74 -7.39
N GLU A 38 8.23 6.99 -6.44
CA GLU A 38 7.71 5.95 -5.53
C GLU A 38 7.03 4.82 -6.30
N ARG A 39 6.25 5.15 -7.34
CA ARG A 39 5.59 4.15 -8.19
C ARG A 39 6.60 3.30 -8.94
N TRP A 40 7.59 3.89 -9.60
CA TRP A 40 8.61 3.13 -10.33
C TRP A 40 9.45 2.26 -9.41
N THR A 41 9.87 2.78 -8.25
CA THR A 41 10.57 1.99 -7.24
C THR A 41 9.73 0.80 -6.78
N HIS A 42 8.43 1.00 -6.50
CA HIS A 42 7.54 -0.08 -6.12
C HIS A 42 7.38 -1.13 -7.23
N HIS A 43 7.07 -0.71 -8.47
CA HIS A 43 6.85 -1.62 -9.59
C HIS A 43 8.12 -2.40 -9.96
N ALA A 44 9.28 -1.74 -9.98
CA ALA A 44 10.56 -2.39 -10.25
C ALA A 44 10.94 -3.39 -9.15
N THR A 45 10.76 -3.00 -7.87
CA THR A 45 10.99 -3.91 -6.74
C THR A 45 10.04 -5.09 -6.82
N GLY A 46 8.74 -4.86 -7.07
CA GLY A 46 7.73 -5.91 -7.18
C GLY A 46 7.99 -6.87 -8.34
N ALA A 47 8.48 -6.37 -9.48
CA ALA A 47 8.85 -7.21 -10.62
C ALA A 47 10.05 -8.11 -10.31
N LEU A 48 11.13 -7.57 -9.72
CA LEU A 48 12.29 -8.36 -9.29
C LEU A 48 11.90 -9.38 -8.21
N PHE A 49 11.07 -8.97 -7.25
CA PHE A 49 10.59 -9.85 -6.20
C PHE A 49 9.76 -11.01 -6.77
N GLY A 50 8.83 -10.70 -7.68
CA GLY A 50 8.02 -11.71 -8.36
C GLY A 50 8.86 -12.68 -9.18
N LEU A 51 9.87 -12.19 -9.89
CA LEU A 51 10.83 -13.02 -10.63
C LEU A 51 11.64 -13.94 -9.68
N CYS A 52 12.14 -13.39 -8.58
CA CYS A 52 12.92 -14.12 -7.59
C CYS A 52 12.09 -15.23 -6.91
N VAL A 53 10.86 -14.91 -6.48
CA VAL A 53 9.95 -15.90 -5.88
C VAL A 53 9.49 -16.94 -6.90
N GLY A 54 9.17 -16.52 -8.14
CA GLY A 54 8.74 -17.43 -9.20
C GLY A 54 9.83 -18.43 -9.58
N THR A 55 11.07 -17.97 -9.69
CA THR A 55 12.23 -18.85 -9.94
C THR A 55 12.51 -19.76 -8.74
N ALA A 56 12.42 -19.27 -7.50
CA ALA A 56 12.54 -20.10 -6.30
C ALA A 56 11.50 -21.23 -6.27
N LEU A 57 10.25 -20.92 -6.61
CA LEU A 57 9.17 -21.90 -6.66
C LEU A 57 9.45 -23.00 -7.70
N CYS A 58 9.99 -22.63 -8.87
CA CYS A 58 10.42 -23.58 -9.89
C CYS A 58 11.62 -24.44 -9.46
N LEU A 59 12.47 -23.95 -8.56
CA LEU A 59 13.62 -24.69 -8.03
C LEU A 59 13.24 -25.64 -6.88
N TYR A 60 12.19 -25.31 -6.14
CA TYR A 60 11.77 -26.02 -4.92
C TYR A 60 10.63 -27.03 -5.14
N VAL A 61 9.73 -26.77 -6.09
CA VAL A 61 8.59 -27.65 -6.38
C VAL A 61 8.92 -28.61 -7.53
N PRO A 62 9.00 -29.94 -7.29
CA PRO A 62 9.45 -30.89 -8.31
C PRO A 62 8.65 -30.86 -9.61
N GLY A 63 7.33 -30.71 -9.55
CA GLY A 63 6.48 -30.64 -10.74
C GLY A 63 6.77 -29.42 -11.63
N LEU A 64 7.01 -28.26 -11.02
CA LEU A 64 7.37 -27.04 -11.75
C LEU A 64 8.80 -27.12 -12.31
N ALA A 65 9.72 -27.72 -11.56
CA ALA A 65 11.09 -27.95 -12.01
C ALA A 65 11.14 -28.79 -13.29
N GLN A 66 10.35 -29.86 -13.34
CA GLN A 66 10.24 -30.74 -14.52
C GLN A 66 9.59 -30.03 -15.71
N LEU A 67 8.53 -29.25 -15.47
CA LEU A 67 7.85 -28.49 -16.52
C LEU A 67 8.77 -27.46 -17.20
N VAL A 68 9.58 -26.75 -16.40
CA VAL A 68 10.51 -25.75 -16.91
C VAL A 68 11.71 -26.39 -17.58
N GLY A 69 12.25 -27.49 -17.04
CA GLY A 69 13.34 -28.27 -17.61
C GLY A 69 14.71 -27.55 -17.73
N ARG A 70 14.79 -26.27 -17.32
CA ARG A 70 15.97 -25.40 -17.47
C ARG A 70 16.48 -24.90 -16.13
N ARG A 71 16.96 -25.82 -15.28
CA ARG A 71 17.42 -25.49 -13.91
C ARG A 71 18.48 -24.38 -13.88
N TRP A 72 19.48 -24.44 -14.76
CA TRP A 72 20.54 -23.43 -14.81
C TRP A 72 19.99 -22.01 -15.06
N LEU A 73 19.04 -21.87 -15.99
CA LEU A 73 18.39 -20.59 -16.24
C LEU A 73 17.64 -20.09 -15.00
N MET A 74 16.90 -20.96 -14.30
CA MET A 74 16.17 -20.59 -13.10
C MET A 74 17.09 -20.17 -11.96
N VAL A 75 18.21 -20.88 -11.75
CA VAL A 75 19.23 -20.51 -10.76
C VAL A 75 19.82 -19.14 -11.10
N THR A 76 20.27 -18.93 -12.34
CA THR A 76 20.84 -17.66 -12.79
C THR A 76 19.84 -16.51 -12.60
N LEU A 77 18.58 -16.68 -13.01
CA LEU A 77 17.55 -15.65 -12.83
C LEU A 77 17.26 -15.39 -11.35
N HIS A 78 17.23 -16.43 -10.51
CA HIS A 78 17.00 -16.30 -9.07
C HIS A 78 18.13 -15.51 -8.39
N GLU A 79 19.38 -15.88 -8.65
CA GLU A 79 20.59 -15.22 -8.13
C GLU A 79 20.64 -13.73 -8.50
N TRP A 80 20.50 -13.42 -9.80
CA TRP A 80 20.56 -12.03 -10.27
C TRP A 80 19.36 -11.20 -9.81
N SER A 81 18.14 -11.76 -9.82
CA SER A 81 16.97 -11.03 -9.33
C SER A 81 17.03 -10.77 -7.83
N GLY A 82 17.53 -11.71 -7.03
CA GLY A 82 17.77 -11.55 -5.60
C GLY A 82 18.85 -10.51 -5.30
N LEU A 83 19.96 -10.52 -6.05
CA LEU A 83 21.05 -9.54 -5.92
C LEU A 83 20.61 -8.12 -6.30
N LEU A 84 19.81 -7.98 -7.37
CA LEU A 84 19.32 -6.69 -7.85
C LEU A 84 18.12 -6.17 -7.05
N LEU A 85 17.48 -6.98 -6.22
CA LEU A 85 16.28 -6.62 -5.46
C LEU A 85 16.39 -5.31 -4.66
N PRO A 86 17.49 -4.99 -3.95
CA PRO A 86 17.63 -3.71 -3.24
C PRO A 86 17.84 -2.49 -4.17
N VAL A 87 18.27 -2.71 -5.42
CA VAL A 87 18.71 -1.64 -6.34
C VAL A 87 17.62 -0.58 -6.61
N PRO A 88 16.35 -0.93 -6.91
CA PRO A 88 15.32 0.09 -7.16
C PRO A 88 15.06 1.01 -5.97
N VAL A 89 15.19 0.50 -4.74
CA VAL A 89 15.05 1.29 -3.52
C VAL A 89 16.25 2.21 -3.36
N LEU A 90 17.47 1.69 -3.53
CA LEU A 90 18.71 2.47 -3.46
C LEU A 90 18.72 3.61 -4.48
N LEU A 91 18.36 3.34 -5.74
CA LEU A 91 18.20 4.37 -6.78
C LEU A 91 17.08 5.36 -6.43
N GLY A 92 15.97 4.84 -5.90
CA GLY A 92 14.84 5.63 -5.45
C GLY A 92 15.19 6.63 -4.33
N LEU A 93 16.24 6.36 -3.54
CA LEU A 93 16.72 7.28 -2.50
C LEU A 93 17.15 8.64 -3.06
N ALA A 94 17.40 8.79 -4.36
CA ALA A 94 17.60 10.09 -5.00
C ALA A 94 16.35 10.99 -4.93
N SER A 95 15.14 10.40 -4.85
CA SER A 95 13.88 11.14 -4.73
C SER A 95 13.62 11.65 -3.32
N ARG A 96 13.38 12.97 -3.19
CA ARG A 96 12.96 13.60 -1.92
C ARG A 96 11.66 13.02 -1.39
N ALA A 97 10.71 12.71 -2.28
CA ALA A 97 9.42 12.14 -1.93
C ALA A 97 9.57 10.75 -1.32
N LEU A 98 10.32 9.85 -1.98
CA LEU A 98 10.57 8.51 -1.44
C LEU A 98 11.30 8.58 -0.09
N ARG A 99 12.29 9.46 0.07
CA ARG A 99 12.96 9.65 1.37
C ARG A 99 11.98 10.10 2.46
N ALA A 100 11.01 10.96 2.13
CA ALA A 100 9.97 11.37 3.08
C ALA A 100 9.06 10.20 3.45
N ASP A 101 8.67 9.37 2.48
CA ASP A 101 7.85 8.19 2.72
C ASP A 101 8.59 7.14 3.55
N LEU A 102 9.87 6.88 3.28
CA LEU A 102 10.70 5.98 4.08
C LEU A 102 10.85 6.48 5.53
N ARG A 103 11.00 7.79 5.75
CA ARG A 103 10.98 8.36 7.11
C ARG A 103 9.63 8.15 7.80
N ARG A 104 8.51 8.31 7.09
CA ARG A 104 7.16 8.05 7.63
C ARG A 104 6.96 6.56 7.95
N LEU A 105 7.51 5.66 7.14
CA LEU A 105 7.48 4.22 7.35
C LEU A 105 8.31 3.79 8.57
N ASN A 106 9.50 4.39 8.76
CA ASN A 106 10.39 4.08 9.88
C ASN A 106 9.95 4.69 11.22
N ARG A 107 9.02 5.67 11.21
CA ARG A 107 8.54 6.35 12.41
C ARG A 107 7.25 5.71 12.94
N PHE A 108 7.39 4.86 13.94
CA PHE A 108 6.26 4.30 14.69
C PHE A 108 5.71 5.31 15.70
N ALA A 109 4.44 5.68 15.53
CA ALA A 109 3.71 6.61 16.39
C ALA A 109 2.92 5.87 17.48
N SER A 110 2.36 6.63 18.44
CA SER A 110 1.58 6.06 19.54
C SER A 110 0.33 5.30 19.06
N HIS A 111 -0.26 5.70 17.92
CA HIS A 111 -1.38 5.02 17.30
C HIS A 111 -1.00 3.65 16.72
N ASP A 112 0.21 3.50 16.17
CA ASP A 112 0.68 2.22 15.64
C ASP A 112 0.80 1.17 16.75
N ARG A 113 1.32 1.59 17.92
CA ARG A 113 1.44 0.72 19.11
C ARG A 113 0.10 0.31 19.69
N ARG A 114 -0.94 1.14 19.58
CA ARG A 114 -2.30 0.80 20.03
C ARG A 114 -2.95 -0.19 19.07
N TRP A 115 -2.79 0.02 17.76
CA TRP A 115 -3.25 -0.92 16.74
C TRP A 115 -2.61 -2.30 16.95
N LEU A 116 -1.28 -2.35 17.14
CA LEU A 116 -0.58 -3.61 17.36
C LEU A 116 -1.06 -4.32 18.65
N ARG A 117 -1.23 -3.59 19.75
CA ARG A 117 -1.78 -4.15 21.00
C ARG A 117 -3.21 -4.67 20.82
N ALA A 118 -4.05 -3.99 20.04
CA ALA A 118 -5.42 -4.42 19.77
C ALA A 118 -5.44 -5.69 18.90
N ALA A 119 -4.60 -5.74 17.86
CA ALA A 119 -4.43 -6.89 16.99
C ALA A 119 -3.92 -8.13 17.76
N LEU A 120 -2.90 -7.97 18.62
CA LEU A 120 -2.35 -9.05 19.45
C LEU A 120 -3.33 -9.56 20.51
N ARG A 121 -4.20 -8.70 21.05
CA ARG A 121 -5.20 -9.08 22.07
C ARG A 121 -6.46 -9.72 21.48
N GLN A 122 -6.47 -10.06 20.17
CA GLN A 122 -7.61 -10.67 19.47
C GLN A 122 -8.96 -9.99 19.78
N ARG A 123 -8.98 -8.66 19.99
CA ARG A 123 -10.26 -7.96 20.12
C ARG A 123 -10.93 -8.02 18.75
N ARG A 124 -11.92 -8.92 18.62
CA ARG A 124 -12.70 -9.22 17.40
C ARG A 124 -13.45 -8.02 16.79
N ARG A 125 -13.34 -6.83 17.35
CA ARG A 125 -13.94 -5.61 16.78
C ARG A 125 -12.84 -4.77 16.15
N PRO A 126 -12.82 -4.63 14.81
CA PRO A 126 -12.08 -3.55 14.17
C PRO A 126 -12.62 -2.26 14.79
N VAL A 127 -11.80 -1.54 15.54
CA VAL A 127 -12.20 -0.20 15.97
C VAL A 127 -12.20 0.66 14.71
N PRO A 128 -13.33 1.25 14.30
CA PRO A 128 -13.38 2.08 13.11
C PRO A 128 -12.33 3.19 13.23
N ALA A 129 -11.57 3.43 12.16
CA ALA A 129 -10.56 4.50 12.10
C ALA A 129 -11.16 5.90 12.39
N SER A 130 -12.49 6.00 12.37
CA SER A 130 -13.32 7.19 12.56
C SER A 130 -14.15 7.17 13.86
N ALA A 131 -13.89 6.28 14.83
CA ALA A 131 -14.58 6.29 16.12
C ALA A 131 -14.35 7.63 16.87
N PRO A 132 -15.41 8.39 17.21
CA PRO A 132 -15.27 9.66 17.93
C PRO A 132 -14.55 9.47 19.26
N GLY A 133 -13.53 10.29 19.54
CA GLY A 133 -12.78 10.28 20.81
C GLY A 133 -11.60 9.30 20.87
N LEU A 134 -11.37 8.47 19.83
CA LEU A 134 -10.15 7.68 19.75
C LEU A 134 -9.03 8.49 19.10
N ALA A 135 -7.81 8.27 19.59
CA ALA A 135 -6.59 8.91 19.12
C ALA A 135 -6.51 9.03 17.59
N PRO A 136 -5.86 10.08 17.07
CA PRO A 136 -5.84 10.38 15.65
C PRO A 136 -5.54 9.14 14.81
N GLY A 137 -6.40 8.87 13.82
CA GLY A 137 -6.37 7.65 13.00
C GLY A 137 -5.08 7.47 12.18
N PRO A 138 -4.96 6.49 11.29
CA PRO A 138 -3.70 6.25 10.58
C PRO A 138 -3.27 7.45 9.72
N GLY A 139 -1.95 7.73 9.73
CA GLY A 139 -1.29 8.67 8.81
C GLY A 139 -1.21 8.11 7.39
N LYS A 140 -0.29 8.63 6.56
CA LYS A 140 -0.17 8.21 5.14
C LYS A 140 -0.03 6.70 4.99
N PHE A 141 0.70 6.05 5.90
CA PHE A 141 0.79 4.60 6.02
C PHE A 141 0.21 4.14 7.35
N ASN A 142 -0.59 3.08 7.32
CA ASN A 142 -1.14 2.45 8.52
C ASN A 142 -0.09 1.55 9.21
N ALA A 143 -0.39 1.13 10.45
CA ALA A 143 0.54 0.33 11.26
C ALA A 143 0.91 -1.01 10.59
N GLY A 144 -0.05 -1.69 9.95
CA GLY A 144 0.20 -2.94 9.22
C GLY A 144 1.14 -2.73 8.03
N GLN A 145 0.97 -1.67 7.25
CA GLN A 145 1.85 -1.29 6.15
C GLN A 145 3.28 -1.00 6.63
N LYS A 146 3.43 -0.30 7.78
CA LYS A 146 4.74 -0.03 8.38
C LYS A 146 5.44 -1.30 8.85
N ILE A 147 4.74 -2.18 9.55
CA ILE A 147 5.28 -3.46 10.02
C ILE A 147 5.68 -4.33 8.83
N TYR A 148 4.80 -4.44 7.82
CA TYR A 148 5.08 -5.18 6.60
C TYR A 148 6.32 -4.65 5.90
N ALA A 149 6.42 -3.33 5.70
CA ALA A 149 7.57 -2.71 5.05
C ALA A 149 8.88 -2.94 5.82
N ALA A 150 8.87 -2.75 7.15
CA ALA A 150 10.04 -2.95 7.99
C ALA A 150 10.49 -4.42 8.03
N TRP A 151 9.55 -5.36 8.22
CA TRP A 151 9.83 -6.79 8.22
C TRP A 151 10.35 -7.26 6.86
N LEU A 152 9.70 -6.85 5.77
CA LEU A 152 10.11 -7.23 4.42
C LEU A 152 11.49 -6.66 4.06
N ALA A 153 11.79 -5.41 4.45
CA ALA A 153 13.11 -4.82 4.25
C ALA A 153 14.20 -5.61 4.98
N GLY A 154 13.98 -5.97 6.25
CA GLY A 154 14.89 -6.81 7.02
C GLY A 154 15.05 -8.21 6.39
N ALA A 155 13.95 -8.81 5.95
CA ALA A 155 13.94 -10.10 5.30
C ALA A 155 14.77 -10.09 4.00
N VAL A 156 14.62 -9.06 3.15
CA VAL A 156 15.43 -8.90 1.94
C VAL A 156 16.92 -8.85 2.26
N LEU A 157 17.34 -8.11 3.29
CA LEU A 157 18.75 -8.06 3.68
C LEU A 157 19.30 -9.44 4.08
N VAL A 158 18.53 -10.19 4.88
CA VAL A 158 18.91 -11.56 5.29
C VAL A 158 18.93 -12.50 4.09
N MET A 159 17.95 -12.41 3.19
CA MET A 159 17.89 -13.23 1.97
C MET A 159 19.06 -12.95 1.03
N THR A 160 19.43 -11.69 0.83
CA THR A 160 20.61 -11.31 0.04
C THR A 160 21.88 -11.83 0.68
N ALA A 161 22.05 -11.68 2.01
CA ALA A 161 23.24 -12.16 2.71
C ALA A 161 23.37 -13.69 2.62
N THR A 162 22.31 -14.43 2.96
CA THR A 162 22.30 -15.90 2.88
C THR A 162 22.47 -16.40 1.44
N GLY A 163 21.83 -15.74 0.47
CA GLY A 163 21.99 -16.06 -0.96
C GLY A 163 23.43 -15.85 -1.45
N LEU A 164 24.09 -14.76 -1.04
CA LEU A 164 25.50 -14.53 -1.36
C LEU A 164 26.43 -15.57 -0.74
N MET A 165 26.16 -16.02 0.49
CA MET A 165 26.91 -17.10 1.13
C MET A 165 26.75 -18.44 0.40
N MET A 166 25.54 -18.71 -0.12
CA MET A 166 25.29 -19.91 -0.92
C MET A 166 25.89 -19.83 -2.33
N TRP A 167 25.93 -18.63 -2.92
CA TRP A 167 26.49 -18.40 -4.26
C TRP A 167 28.02 -18.48 -4.25
N PHE A 168 28.67 -17.74 -3.35
CA PHE A 168 30.13 -17.68 -3.25
C PHE A 168 30.70 -18.72 -2.29
N THR A 169 30.50 -19.99 -2.65
CA THR A 169 30.83 -21.13 -1.77
C THR A 169 32.28 -21.19 -1.30
N HIS A 170 33.22 -20.66 -2.09
CA HIS A 170 34.65 -20.61 -1.77
C HIS A 170 35.00 -19.58 -0.67
N LEU A 171 34.10 -18.64 -0.37
CA LEU A 171 34.31 -17.61 0.65
C LEU A 171 33.77 -18.01 2.03
N THR A 172 33.07 -19.14 2.14
CA THR A 172 32.33 -19.51 3.36
C THR A 172 32.53 -20.97 3.77
N PRO A 173 32.81 -21.26 5.06
CA PRO A 173 32.87 -22.61 5.59
C PRO A 173 31.56 -23.40 5.37
N LEU A 174 31.65 -24.73 5.34
CA LEU A 174 30.48 -25.60 5.15
C LEU A 174 29.37 -25.34 6.19
N LEU A 175 29.73 -25.19 7.47
CA LEU A 175 28.77 -24.91 8.55
C LEU A 175 27.93 -23.65 8.26
N TRP A 176 28.58 -22.58 7.80
CA TRP A 176 27.92 -21.32 7.50
C TRP A 176 26.96 -21.46 6.32
N ARG A 177 27.33 -22.24 5.30
CA ARG A 177 26.48 -22.51 4.14
C ARG A 177 25.25 -23.32 4.53
N THR A 178 25.40 -24.35 5.36
CA THR A 178 24.26 -25.14 5.84
C THR A 178 23.29 -24.29 6.65
N SER A 179 23.79 -23.44 7.54
CA SER A 179 22.96 -22.48 8.28
C SER A 179 22.29 -21.46 7.35
N ALA A 180 23.01 -20.95 6.35
CA ALA A 180 22.46 -20.02 5.36
C ALA A 180 21.33 -20.66 4.56
N THR A 181 21.48 -21.89 4.05
CA THR A 181 20.42 -22.61 3.34
C THR A 181 19.18 -22.79 4.23
N PHE A 182 19.36 -23.23 5.47
CA PHE A 182 18.24 -23.39 6.41
C PHE A 182 17.48 -22.08 6.63
N VAL A 183 18.20 -20.97 6.91
CA VAL A 183 17.59 -19.65 7.11
C VAL A 183 16.92 -19.15 5.84
N HIS A 184 17.56 -19.33 4.69
CA HIS A 184 17.07 -18.88 3.39
C HIS A 184 15.74 -19.57 3.02
N ASP A 185 15.67 -20.90 3.17
CA ASP A 185 14.48 -21.67 2.80
C ASP A 185 13.28 -21.33 3.69
N TRP A 186 13.47 -21.28 5.01
CA TRP A 186 12.38 -20.92 5.93
C TRP A 186 11.93 -19.48 5.78
N LEU A 187 12.88 -18.55 5.56
CA LEU A 187 12.55 -17.16 5.34
C LEU A 187 11.87 -16.95 3.98
N ALA A 188 12.27 -17.68 2.94
CA ALA A 188 11.60 -17.68 1.63
C ALA A 188 10.13 -18.11 1.76
N LEU A 189 9.86 -19.16 2.55
CA LEU A 189 8.48 -19.60 2.82
C LEU A 189 7.67 -18.51 3.54
N ALA A 190 8.22 -17.92 4.60
CA ALA A 190 7.56 -16.83 5.34
C ALA A 190 7.30 -15.61 4.44
N ILE A 191 8.26 -15.25 3.59
CA ILE A 191 8.13 -14.20 2.57
C ILE A 191 7.00 -14.53 1.60
N GLY A 192 6.92 -15.76 1.10
CA GLY A 192 5.87 -16.20 0.20
C GLY A 192 4.48 -15.99 0.79
N LEU A 193 4.28 -16.39 2.06
CA LEU A 193 3.02 -16.17 2.77
C LEU A 193 2.71 -14.68 2.97
N ALA A 194 3.70 -13.89 3.39
CA ALA A 194 3.53 -12.45 3.59
C ALA A 194 3.20 -11.73 2.27
N LEU A 195 3.83 -12.13 1.17
CA LEU A 195 3.58 -11.58 -0.16
C LEU A 195 2.16 -11.91 -0.64
N LEU A 196 1.70 -13.14 -0.47
CA LEU A 196 0.32 -13.53 -0.79
C LEU A 196 -0.69 -12.72 0.02
N ALA A 197 -0.45 -12.53 1.32
CA ALA A 197 -1.30 -11.70 2.16
C ALA A 197 -1.32 -10.24 1.69
N HIS A 198 -0.15 -9.67 1.35
CA HIS A 198 -0.04 -8.31 0.83
C HIS A 198 -0.81 -8.14 -0.49
N ILE A 199 -0.65 -9.08 -1.43
CA ILE A 199 -1.36 -9.08 -2.70
C ILE A 199 -2.87 -9.20 -2.46
N GLY A 200 -3.32 -10.12 -1.60
CA GLY A 200 -4.73 -10.30 -1.25
C GLY A 200 -5.37 -9.02 -0.70
N LEU A 201 -4.69 -8.35 0.24
CA LEU A 201 -5.13 -7.06 0.79
C LEU A 201 -5.16 -5.95 -0.27
N ALA A 202 -4.19 -5.91 -1.17
CA ALA A 202 -4.21 -4.97 -2.28
C ALA A 202 -5.38 -5.23 -3.23
N TYR A 203 -5.67 -6.49 -3.57
CA TYR A 203 -6.81 -6.83 -4.43
C TYR A 203 -8.15 -6.44 -3.82
N ALA A 204 -8.30 -6.53 -2.50
CA ALA A 204 -9.49 -6.14 -1.76
C ALA A 204 -9.76 -4.62 -1.77
N ASP A 205 -8.76 -3.79 -2.06
CA ASP A 205 -8.90 -2.33 -2.15
C ASP A 205 -8.58 -1.80 -3.58
N PRO A 206 -9.60 -1.65 -4.45
CA PRO A 206 -9.42 -1.13 -5.80
C PRO A 206 -8.83 0.28 -5.84
N GLU A 207 -9.15 1.13 -4.87
CA GLU A 207 -8.69 2.52 -4.85
C GLU A 207 -7.22 2.61 -4.42
N ALA A 208 -6.78 1.77 -3.48
CA ALA A 208 -5.36 1.61 -3.17
C ALA A 208 -4.55 1.12 -4.39
N ARG A 209 -5.06 0.12 -5.12
CA ARG A 209 -4.43 -0.37 -6.38
C ARG A 209 -4.37 0.71 -7.44
N ARG A 210 -5.42 1.51 -7.59
CA ARG A 210 -5.39 2.66 -8.48
C ARG A 210 -4.34 3.67 -8.02
N GLY A 211 -4.25 3.94 -6.72
CA GLY A 211 -3.25 4.83 -6.13
C GLY A 211 -1.82 4.47 -6.53
N ILE A 212 -1.42 3.19 -6.47
CA ILE A 212 -0.06 2.78 -6.88
C ILE A 212 0.16 2.81 -8.39
N ARG A 213 -0.91 2.67 -9.20
CA ARG A 213 -0.83 2.76 -10.67
C ARG A 213 -0.77 4.21 -11.16
N THR A 214 -1.66 5.07 -10.67
CA THR A 214 -1.85 6.44 -11.18
C THR A 214 -1.27 7.53 -10.28
N GLY A 215 -0.90 7.18 -9.05
CA GLY A 215 -0.39 8.12 -8.04
C GLY A 215 -1.45 8.90 -7.28
N THR A 216 -2.73 8.77 -7.63
CA THR A 216 -3.80 9.60 -7.07
C THR A 216 -4.94 8.76 -6.51
N VAL A 217 -5.47 9.19 -5.38
CA VAL A 217 -6.58 8.54 -4.67
C VAL A 217 -7.76 9.49 -4.48
N ALA A 218 -8.96 8.94 -4.41
CA ALA A 218 -10.18 9.65 -4.11
C ALA A 218 -10.10 10.20 -2.67
N ARG A 219 -10.47 11.46 -2.50
CA ARG A 219 -10.45 12.12 -1.20
C ARG A 219 -11.38 11.47 -0.16
N PRO A 220 -12.59 10.97 -0.51
CA PRO A 220 -13.40 10.18 0.41
C PRO A 220 -12.73 8.90 0.91
N TRP A 221 -11.93 8.23 0.07
CA TRP A 221 -11.14 7.07 0.48
C TRP A 221 -10.04 7.47 1.47
N ALA A 222 -9.33 8.57 1.20
CA ALA A 222 -8.31 9.09 2.10
C ALA A 222 -8.88 9.44 3.49
N ARG A 223 -10.06 10.07 3.55
CA ARG A 223 -10.74 10.37 4.82
C ARG A 223 -11.09 9.13 5.63
N ARG A 224 -11.49 8.04 4.98
CA ARG A 224 -11.87 6.79 5.65
C ARG A 224 -10.65 5.97 6.09
N GLU A 225 -9.72 5.75 5.18
CA GLU A 225 -8.59 4.81 5.38
C GLU A 225 -7.36 5.49 6.01
N HIS A 226 -7.20 6.80 5.82
CA HIS A 226 -6.04 7.59 6.23
C HIS A 226 -6.42 8.99 6.75
N PRO A 227 -7.30 9.10 7.77
CA PRO A 227 -7.88 10.37 8.21
C PRO A 227 -6.87 11.39 8.69
N LEU A 228 -5.73 10.97 9.28
CA LEU A 228 -4.68 11.92 9.67
C LEU A 228 -4.00 12.53 8.46
N TRP A 229 -3.69 11.71 7.47
CA TRP A 229 -3.03 12.17 6.25
C TRP A 229 -3.93 13.13 5.47
N GLU A 230 -5.22 12.84 5.37
CA GLU A 230 -6.14 13.76 4.70
C GLU A 230 -6.22 15.13 5.42
N ARG A 231 -6.15 15.13 6.75
CA ARG A 231 -6.11 16.37 7.54
C ARG A 231 -4.83 17.17 7.29
N GLU A 232 -3.66 16.51 7.30
CA GLU A 232 -2.36 17.11 6.96
C GLU A 232 -2.41 17.77 5.57
N GLU A 233 -2.90 17.05 4.55
CA GLU A 233 -2.99 17.58 3.17
C GLU A 233 -3.97 18.76 3.05
N ARG A 234 -5.08 18.73 3.81
CA ARG A 234 -6.04 19.84 3.85
C ARG A 234 -5.43 21.09 4.48
N GLU A 235 -4.67 20.92 5.56
CA GLU A 235 -4.00 22.02 6.27
C GLU A 235 -2.87 22.61 5.43
N GLU A 236 -2.10 21.78 4.73
CA GLU A 236 -1.06 22.24 3.80
C GLU A 236 -1.64 23.04 2.63
N ARG A 237 -2.76 22.59 2.04
CA ARG A 237 -3.47 23.35 0.98
C ARG A 237 -4.17 24.61 1.46
N GLY A 238 -4.53 24.68 2.74
CA GLY A 238 -5.22 25.83 3.33
C GLY A 238 -4.28 26.94 3.79
N LYS A 239 -2.96 26.72 3.77
CA LYS A 239 -1.99 27.78 4.05
C LYS A 239 -2.01 28.77 2.88
N PRO A 240 -2.25 30.08 3.12
CA PRO A 240 -2.11 31.09 2.08
C PRO A 240 -0.68 31.00 1.53
N GLU A 241 -0.53 31.05 0.20
CA GLU A 241 0.78 31.25 -0.41
C GLU A 241 1.38 32.48 0.26
N ALA A 242 2.50 32.31 0.96
CA ALA A 242 3.20 33.43 1.55
C ALA A 242 3.58 34.34 0.41
N TRP A 243 2.90 35.49 0.30
CA TRP A 243 3.18 36.53 -0.65
C TRP A 243 4.63 36.98 -0.47
N GLU A 244 5.53 36.48 -1.31
CA GLU A 244 6.85 37.07 -1.52
C GLU A 244 6.62 38.29 -2.41
N GLY A 245 6.35 39.43 -1.77
CA GLY A 245 6.21 40.71 -2.49
C GLY A 245 7.48 41.05 -3.28
N PRO A 246 7.36 41.83 -4.37
CA PRO A 246 8.52 42.25 -5.13
C PRO A 246 9.48 43.02 -4.20
N GLY A 247 10.65 42.44 -3.98
CA GLY A 247 11.73 43.08 -3.23
C GLY A 247 12.10 44.39 -3.91
N THR A 248 11.95 45.48 -3.17
CA THR A 248 12.44 46.83 -3.51
C THR A 248 13.96 46.88 -3.47
#